data_AF-A0A382PGU1-F1
#
_entry.id   AF-A0A382PGU1-F1
#
_cell.length_a   1.000
_cell.length_b   1.000
_cell.length_c   1.000
_cell.angle_alpha   90.00
_cell.angle_beta   90.00
_cell.angle_gamma   90.00
#
_symmetry.space_group_name_H-M   'P 1'
#
loop_
_entity.id
_entity.type
_entity.pdbx_description
1 polymer ?
#
loop_
_entity_poly.entity_id
_entity_poly.type
_entity_poly.pdbx_seq_one_letter_code
_entity_poly.pdbx_strand_id
1 'polypeptide(L)'
;MKNHLDFEQPIVDLQAKLGALTTTSLPGGIEVDFRGEADQIRAKIEETRKSIYSNLSPWQRVQLARHPRRPYTLDYIRYAFDDFSE
;
A
#
# COMPACT_ATOMS: atom_id res chain seq x y z
N MET A 1 0.23 15.95 -3.91
CA MET A 1 0.53 15.63 -2.49
C MET A 1 1.11 14.22 -2.47
N LYS A 2 2.22 13.99 -1.75
CA LYS A 2 2.70 12.62 -1.52
C LYS A 2 1.61 11.89 -0.74
N ASN A 3 1.05 10.82 -1.31
CA ASN A 3 -0.04 10.05 -0.71
C ASN A 3 0.46 8.97 0.26
N HIS A 4 1.72 9.04 0.69
CA HIS A 4 2.37 8.07 1.57
C HIS A 4 3.11 8.80 2.69
N LEU A 5 3.18 8.17 3.86
CA LEU A 5 3.94 8.65 5.00
C LEU A 5 5.42 8.23 4.86
N ASP A 6 6.34 8.98 5.47
CA ASP A 6 7.78 8.74 5.30
C ASP A 6 8.20 7.33 5.70
N PHE A 7 7.56 6.77 6.74
CA PHE A 7 7.84 5.42 7.21
C PHE A 7 7.32 4.31 6.26
N GLU A 8 6.52 4.67 5.26
CA GLU A 8 6.05 3.76 4.22
C GLU A 8 6.99 3.71 3.01
N GLN A 9 8.05 4.52 2.97
CA GLN A 9 9.01 4.54 1.88
C GLN A 9 9.52 3.14 1.47
N PRO A 10 9.84 2.21 2.40
CA PRO A 10 10.26 0.87 2.02
C PRO A 10 9.20 0.09 1.22
N ILE A 11 7.92 0.33 1.50
CA ILE A 11 6.80 -0.29 0.79
C ILE A 11 6.68 0.32 -0.61
N VAL A 12 6.78 1.65 -0.70
CA VAL A 12 6.71 2.40 -1.97
C VAL A 12 7.83 1.96 -2.91
N ASP A 13 9.04 1.78 -2.41
CA ASP A 13 10.19 1.34 -3.21
C ASP A 13 9.99 -0.08 -3.75
N LEU A 14 9.45 -0.99 -2.94
CA LEU A 14 9.13 -2.35 -3.37
C LEU A 14 7.98 -2.37 -4.40
N GLN A 15 6.96 -1.52 -4.23
CA GLN A 15 5.88 -1.37 -5.21
C GLN A 15 6.38 -0.80 -6.54
N ALA A 16 7.31 0.16 -6.50
CA ALA A 16 7.94 0.69 -7.70
C ALA A 16 8.74 -0.39 -8.45
N LYS A 17 9.51 -1.22 -7.72
CA LYS A 17 10.23 -2.37 -8.28
C LYS A 17 9.28 -3.38 -8.92
N LEU A 18 8.18 -3.73 -8.23
CA LEU A 18 7.16 -4.62 -8.77
C LEU A 18 6.54 -4.04 -10.06
N GLY A 19 6.21 -2.75 -10.06
CA GLY A 19 5.66 -2.06 -11.22
C GLY A 19 6.59 -2.09 -12.43
N ALA A 20 7.89 -1.83 -12.23
CA ALA A 20 8.90 -1.91 -13.28
C ALA A 20 8.98 -3.32 -13.88
N LEU A 21 9.06 -4.35 -13.03
CA LEU A 21 9.15 -5.75 -13.44
C LEU A 21 7.91 -6.20 -14.23
N THR A 22 6.71 -5.77 -13.82
CA THR A 22 5.46 -6.07 -14.55
C THR A 22 5.34 -5.32 -15.88
N THR A 23 5.90 -4.11 -15.98
CA THR A 23 5.84 -3.31 -17.21
C THR A 23 6.83 -3.82 -18.26
N THR A 24 8.03 -4.25 -17.85
CA THR A 24 9.03 -4.85 -18.75
C THR A 24 8.57 -6.17 -19.38
N SER A 25 7.59 -6.85 -18.77
CA SER A 25 7.05 -8.13 -19.27
C SER A 25 6.09 -8.00 -20.46
N LEU A 26 5.81 -6.78 -20.95
CA LEU A 26 4.94 -6.48 -22.10
C LEU A 26 5.61 -5.38 -22.97
N PRO A 27 5.77 -5.45 -24.31
CA PRO A 27 5.76 -6.54 -25.29
C PRO A 27 7.11 -6.73 -26.06
N GLY A 28 7.40 -7.96 -26.52
CA GLY A 28 8.17 -8.15 -27.77
C GLY A 28 9.56 -8.80 -27.73
N GLY A 29 10.07 -9.31 -26.61
CA GLY A 29 11.37 -10.00 -26.65
C GLY A 29 11.76 -10.69 -25.35
N ILE A 30 11.88 -12.02 -25.44
CA ILE A 30 12.32 -12.96 -24.41
C ILE A 30 11.28 -13.17 -23.30
N GLU A 31 10.55 -14.28 -23.39
CA GLU A 31 9.82 -14.90 -22.26
C GLU A 31 10.81 -15.29 -21.15
N VAL A 32 11.29 -14.32 -20.38
CA VAL A 32 11.80 -14.61 -19.04
C VAL A 32 10.58 -14.52 -18.14
N ASP A 33 10.15 -15.66 -17.61
CA ASP A 33 8.99 -15.73 -16.72
C ASP A 33 9.31 -15.07 -15.37
N PHE A 34 9.15 -13.75 -15.32
CA PHE A 34 9.33 -12.95 -14.11
C PHE A 34 8.18 -13.15 -13.10
N ARG A 35 7.23 -14.07 -13.32
CA ARG A 35 6.13 -14.31 -12.36
C ARG A 35 6.66 -14.72 -10.99
N GLY A 36 7.65 -15.62 -10.94
CA GLY A 36 8.24 -16.06 -9.68
C GLY A 36 8.87 -14.91 -8.88
N GLU A 37 9.58 -14.01 -9.56
CA GLU A 37 10.18 -12.83 -8.92
C GLU A 37 9.12 -11.80 -8.51
N ALA A 38 8.09 -11.59 -9.35
CA ALA A 38 6.97 -10.72 -9.01
C ALA A 38 6.24 -11.20 -7.74
N ASP A 39 6.03 -12.51 -7.61
CA ASP A 39 5.37 -13.09 -6.44
C ASP A 39 6.23 -12.99 -5.18
N GLN A 40 7.55 -13.15 -5.30
CA GLN A 40 8.48 -12.88 -4.19
C GLN A 40 8.45 -11.43 -3.74
N ILE A 41 8.42 -10.47 -4.67
CA ILE A 41 8.32 -9.04 -4.35
C ILE A 41 6.97 -8.72 -3.69
N ARG A 42 5.86 -9.30 -4.19
CA ARG A 42 4.54 -9.16 -3.55
C ARG A 42 4.55 -9.67 -2.12
N ALA A 43 5.09 -10.87 -1.89
CA ALA A 43 5.21 -11.43 -0.54
C ALA A 43 6.07 -10.51 0.36
N LYS A 44 7.15 -9.95 -0.17
CA LYS A 44 8.00 -9.02 0.58
C LYS A 44 7.29 -7.71 0.92
N ILE A 45 6.46 -7.18 0.03
CA ILE A 45 5.63 -6.00 0.28
C ILE A 45 4.69 -6.27 1.46
N GLU A 46 3.98 -7.42 1.45
CA GLU A 46 3.05 -7.79 2.52
C GLU A 46 3.76 -7.95 3.88
N GLU A 47 4.90 -8.65 3.90
CA GLU A 47 5.72 -8.81 5.10
C GLU A 47 6.20 -7.46 5.65
N THR A 48 6.76 -6.62 4.77
CA THR A 48 7.28 -5.30 5.14
C THR A 48 6.16 -4.40 5.67
N ARG A 49 4.99 -4.41 5.02
CA ARG A 49 3.82 -3.68 5.47
C ARG A 49 3.40 -4.13 6.87
N LYS A 50 3.25 -5.43 7.08
CA LYS A 50 2.86 -5.99 8.39
C LYS A 50 3.84 -5.56 9.48
N SER A 51 5.14 -5.68 9.21
CA SER A 51 6.21 -5.31 10.16
C SER A 51 6.19 -3.83 10.55
N ILE A 52 6.03 -2.93 9.57
CA ILE A 52 5.96 -1.48 9.80
C ILE A 52 4.71 -1.13 10.62
N TYR A 53 3.54 -1.60 10.18
CA TYR A 53 2.27 -1.25 10.81
C TYR A 53 2.08 -1.92 12.19
N SER A 54 2.73 -3.05 12.48
CA SER A 54 2.73 -3.64 13.82
C SER A 54 3.63 -2.90 14.81
N ASN A 55 4.65 -2.18 14.33
CA ASN A 55 5.68 -1.56 15.16
C ASN A 55 5.73 -0.03 15.04
N LEU A 56 4.57 0.61 14.86
CA LEU A 56 4.49 2.07 14.74
C LEU A 56 4.91 2.78 16.03
N SER A 57 5.85 3.71 15.90
CA SER A 57 6.22 4.64 16.96
C SER A 57 5.05 5.56 17.33
N PRO A 58 5.03 6.16 18.54
CA PRO A 58 3.96 7.08 18.94
C PRO A 58 3.74 8.22 17.93
N TRP A 59 4.81 8.78 17.38
CA TRP A 59 4.72 9.85 16.38
C TRP A 59 4.13 9.36 15.05
N GLN A 60 4.54 8.18 14.58
CA GLN A 60 4.01 7.59 13.35
C GLN A 60 2.49 7.32 13.45
N ARG A 61 2.01 6.92 14.64
CA ARG A 61 0.56 6.77 14.89
C ARG A 61 -0.19 8.11 14.81
N VAL A 62 0.40 9.18 15.32
CA VAL A 62 -0.17 10.53 15.21
C VAL A 62 -0.23 10.98 13.74
N GLN A 63 0.83 10.73 12.97
CA GLN A 63 0.83 11.01 11.53
C GLN A 63 -0.28 10.25 10.80
N LEU A 64 -0.47 8.96 11.12
CA LEU A 64 -1.54 8.14 10.54
C LEU A 64 -2.94 8.64 10.94
N ALA A 65 -3.14 9.02 12.20
CA ALA A 65 -4.41 9.57 12.68
C ALA A 65 -4.78 10.91 12.01
N ARG A 66 -3.78 11.65 11.51
CA ARG A 66 -3.93 12.92 10.79
C ARG A 66 -3.83 12.77 9.28
N HIS A 67 -3.85 11.55 8.76
CA HIS A 67 -3.71 11.31 7.34
C HIS A 67 -4.86 11.98 6.56
N PRO A 68 -4.58 12.72 5.46
CA PRO A 68 -5.62 13.46 4.71
C PRO A 68 -6.74 12.58 4.15
N ARG A 69 -6.46 11.30 3.91
CA ARG A 69 -7.45 10.30 3.44
C ARG A 69 -7.99 9.41 4.55
N ARG A 70 -7.82 9.78 5.83
CA ARG A 70 -8.40 9.01 6.93
C ARG A 70 -9.93 9.09 6.82
N PRO A 71 -10.66 7.96 6.83
CA PRO A 71 -12.11 8.00 6.78
C PRO A 71 -12.71 8.76 7.96
N TYR A 72 -13.69 9.60 7.67
CA TYR A 72 -14.47 10.37 8.64
C TYR A 72 -15.77 9.64 9.01
N THR A 73 -16.49 10.18 9.99
CA THR A 73 -17.72 9.56 10.52
C THR A 73 -18.72 9.17 9.43
N LEU A 74 -18.97 10.08 8.48
CA LEU A 74 -19.90 9.81 7.38
C LEU A 74 -19.42 8.72 6.43
N ASP A 75 -18.11 8.52 6.27
CA ASP A 75 -17.57 7.42 5.47
C ASP A 75 -17.95 6.09 6.12
N TYR A 76 -17.73 5.95 7.43
CA TYR A 76 -18.12 4.74 8.15
C TYR A 76 -19.62 4.48 8.08
N ILE A 77 -20.44 5.53 8.24
CA ILE A 77 -21.90 5.40 8.15
C ILE A 77 -22.31 4.87 6.78
N ARG A 78 -21.77 5.45 5.71
CA ARG A 78 -22.06 5.03 4.31
C ARG A 78 -21.62 3.60 3.99
N TYR A 79 -20.56 3.10 4.63
CA TYR A 79 -20.08 1.73 4.38
C TYR A 79 -20.75 0.67 5.27
N ALA A 80 -21.34 1.07 6.40
CA ALA A 80 -21.84 0.15 7.40
C ALA A 80 -23.38 0.11 7.53
N PHE A 81 -24.09 1.15 7.07
CA PHE A 81 -25.53 1.29 7.23
C PHE A 81 -26.19 1.71 5.92
N ASP A 82 -27.37 1.15 5.69
CA ASP A 82 -28.30 1.59 4.65
C ASP A 82 -29.40 2.47 5.30
N ASP A 83 -29.98 3.39 4.52
CA ASP A 83 -31.09 4.27 4.94
C ASP A 83 -30.84 5.12 6.20
N PHE A 84 -29.59 5.54 6.43
CA PHE A 84 -29.25 6.43 7.54
C PHE A 84 -29.91 7.81 7.38
N SER A 85 -30.62 8.25 8.41
CA SER A 85 -31.13 9.63 8.57
C SER A 85 -30.41 10.30 9.74
N GLU A 86 -29.90 11.51 9.52
CA GLU A 86 -29.24 12.35 10.55
C GLU A 86 -30.26 13.00 11.50
#